data_AF-A0A8J6QLF3-F1
#
_entry.id   AF-A0A8J6QLF3-F1
#
_cell.length_a   1.000
_cell.length_b   1.000
_cell.length_c   1.000
_cell.angle_alpha   90.00
_cell.angle_beta   90.00
_cell.angle_gamma   90.00
#
_symmetry.space_group_name_H-M   'P 1'
#
loop_
_entity.id
_entity.type
_entity.pdbx_description
1 polymer ?
#
loop_
_entity_poly.entity_id
_entity_poly.type
_entity_poly.pdbx_seq_one_letter_code
_entity_poly.pdbx_strand_id
1 'polypeptide(L)'
;MMRTWRCTICGYLHEGDSPPAFCPLCHATADKFELIESVGQSRSFAGRLKEALGQMRETFAPHAVSAHFPAALIPTAVLFLVLAMVSGSRSLEFAALALQVVIVVSIPVTMLTGFFIWQKNYHKSRSVIFKKKIALAWLLLLIASAIMMWRLLAPDLLSNGGAGSAFYLLLNFFMLACVTLLGHYGGMLVSAQRKTDG
;
A
#
# COMPACT_ATOMS: atom_id res chain seq x y z
N MET A 1 -6.19 -20.29 -42.80
CA MET A 1 -5.81 -20.64 -41.41
C MET A 1 -6.02 -19.39 -40.59
N MET A 2 -6.85 -19.42 -39.55
CA MET A 2 -7.05 -18.24 -38.71
C MET A 2 -5.80 -18.00 -37.87
N ARG A 3 -5.26 -16.79 -37.94
CA ARG A 3 -4.09 -16.35 -37.16
C ARG A 3 -4.57 -15.69 -35.87
N THR A 4 -3.82 -15.87 -34.79
CA THR A 4 -4.10 -15.21 -33.50
C THR A 4 -3.04 -14.18 -33.24
N TRP A 5 -3.44 -12.94 -33.01
CA TRP A 5 -2.57 -11.82 -32.72
C TRP A 5 -2.69 -11.42 -31.25
N ARG A 6 -1.57 -11.27 -30.55
CA ARG A 6 -1.55 -10.80 -29.15
C ARG A 6 -0.98 -9.40 -29.06
N CYS A 7 -1.68 -8.52 -28.35
CA CYS A 7 -1.13 -7.23 -27.96
C CYS A 7 -0.01 -7.42 -26.92
N THR A 8 1.20 -6.94 -27.20
CA THR A 8 2.37 -7.02 -26.31
C THR A 8 2.29 -6.09 -25.10
N ILE A 9 1.36 -5.13 -25.11
CA ILE A 9 1.14 -4.19 -24.00
C ILE A 9 0.19 -4.77 -22.94
N CYS A 10 -0.96 -5.32 -23.37
CA CYS A 10 -2.03 -5.74 -22.45
C CYS A 10 -2.45 -7.21 -22.56
N GLY A 11 -1.95 -7.94 -23.56
CA GLY A 11 -2.27 -9.35 -23.77
C GLY A 11 -3.57 -9.65 -24.52
N TYR A 12 -4.30 -8.64 -25.04
CA TYR A 12 -5.51 -8.85 -25.86
C TYR A 12 -5.24 -9.79 -27.05
N LEU A 13 -6.12 -10.77 -27.26
CA LEU A 13 -6.06 -11.72 -28.37
C LEU A 13 -7.10 -11.36 -29.44
N HIS A 14 -6.64 -11.25 -30.68
CA HIS A 14 -7.47 -11.03 -31.86
C HIS A 14 -7.33 -12.20 -32.83
N GLU A 15 -8.45 -12.78 -33.25
CA GLU A 15 -8.49 -13.81 -34.30
C GLU A 15 -8.82 -13.15 -35.63
N GLY A 16 -7.91 -13.26 -36.60
CA GLY A 16 -8.06 -12.64 -37.91
C GLY A 16 -6.78 -12.72 -38.73
N ASP A 17 -6.86 -12.49 -40.03
CA ASP A 17 -5.70 -12.57 -40.92
C ASP A 17 -4.65 -11.47 -40.65
N SER A 18 -5.07 -10.36 -40.06
CA SER A 18 -4.26 -9.20 -39.67
C SER A 18 -4.62 -8.69 -38.27
N PRO A 19 -3.70 -8.04 -37.54
CA PRO A 19 -4.01 -7.43 -36.25
C PRO A 19 -4.95 -6.22 -36.44
N PRO A 20 -5.73 -5.85 -35.42
CA PRO A 20 -6.59 -4.67 -35.49
C PRO A 20 -5.72 -3.40 -35.50
N ALA A 21 -6.23 -2.33 -36.12
CA ALA A 21 -5.53 -1.03 -36.18
C ALA A 21 -5.19 -0.48 -34.78
N PHE A 22 -6.09 -0.71 -33.83
CA PHE A 22 -5.92 -0.36 -32.43
C PHE A 22 -6.40 -1.50 -31.53
N CYS A 23 -5.68 -1.71 -30.43
CA CYS A 23 -6.11 -2.63 -29.38
C CYS A 23 -7.38 -2.09 -28.70
N PRO A 24 -8.48 -2.85 -28.61
CA PRO A 24 -9.72 -2.41 -27.96
C PRO A 24 -9.61 -2.28 -26.43
N LEU A 25 -8.55 -2.79 -25.81
CA LEU A 25 -8.35 -2.71 -24.36
C LEU A 25 -7.42 -1.58 -23.94
N CYS A 26 -6.27 -1.43 -24.61
CA CYS A 26 -5.22 -0.48 -24.21
C CYS A 26 -4.95 0.62 -25.24
N HIS A 27 -5.65 0.59 -26.38
CA HIS A 27 -5.50 1.54 -27.49
C HIS A 27 -4.10 1.61 -28.13
N ALA A 28 -3.23 0.63 -27.83
CA ALA A 28 -1.96 0.47 -28.53
C ALA A 28 -2.21 0.23 -30.03
N THR A 29 -1.33 0.79 -30.85
CA THR A 29 -1.34 0.65 -32.30
C THR A 29 -0.99 -0.77 -32.76
N ALA A 30 -1.33 -1.10 -34.01
CA ALA A 30 -1.11 -2.42 -34.60
C ALA A 30 0.35 -2.93 -34.53
N ASP A 31 1.34 -2.04 -34.44
CA ASP A 31 2.77 -2.38 -34.28
C ASP A 31 3.08 -3.09 -32.94
N LYS A 32 2.16 -3.00 -31.97
CA LYS A 32 2.25 -3.70 -30.69
C LYS A 32 1.55 -5.06 -30.69
N PHE A 33 1.27 -5.64 -31.85
CA PHE A 33 0.73 -6.99 -31.96
C PHE A 33 1.77 -7.98 -32.48
N GLU A 34 1.91 -9.11 -31.77
CA GLU A 34 2.71 -10.25 -32.19
C GLU A 34 1.82 -11.40 -32.67
N LEU A 35 2.22 -12.09 -33.74
CA LEU A 35 1.54 -13.29 -34.19
C LEU A 35 1.88 -14.44 -33.24
N ILE A 36 0.87 -15.04 -32.64
CA ILE A 36 1.03 -16.30 -31.91
C ILE A 36 0.70 -17.42 -32.88
N GLU A 37 1.71 -18.21 -33.24
CA GLU A 37 1.46 -19.52 -33.82
C GLU A 37 0.62 -20.30 -32.82
N SER A 38 -0.52 -20.85 -33.23
CA SER A 38 -1.37 -21.64 -32.34
C SER A 38 -0.59 -22.87 -31.88
N VAL A 39 0.19 -22.71 -30.81
CA VAL A 39 0.85 -23.80 -30.13
C VAL A 39 -0.28 -24.58 -29.50
N GLY A 40 -0.65 -25.69 -30.15
CA GLY A 40 -1.48 -26.73 -29.57
C GLY A 40 -0.79 -27.30 -28.32
N GLN A 41 -0.87 -26.57 -27.22
CA GLN A 41 -0.51 -27.05 -25.90
C GLN A 41 -1.76 -26.95 -25.06
N SER A 42 -2.46 -28.08 -24.98
CA SER A 42 -3.26 -28.39 -23.80
C SER A 42 -2.34 -28.44 -22.58
N ARG A 43 -1.89 -27.26 -22.10
CA ARG A 43 -1.33 -27.15 -20.75
C ARG A 43 -2.47 -27.51 -19.82
N SER A 44 -2.23 -28.50 -18.95
CA SER A 44 -3.20 -28.85 -17.91
C SER A 44 -3.58 -27.58 -17.14
N PHE A 45 -4.81 -27.52 -16.64
CA PHE A 45 -5.27 -26.39 -15.83
C PHE A 45 -4.27 -26.06 -14.70
N ALA A 46 -3.65 -27.09 -14.11
CA ALA A 46 -2.59 -26.95 -13.12
C ALA A 46 -1.33 -26.23 -13.64
N GLY A 47 -0.91 -26.50 -14.89
CA GLY A 47 0.22 -25.79 -15.51
C GLY A 47 -0.05 -24.30 -15.72
N ARG A 48 -1.24 -23.96 -16.25
CA ARG A 48 -1.67 -22.57 -16.43
C ARG A 48 -1.83 -21.84 -15.09
N LEU A 49 -2.40 -22.51 -14.09
CA LEU A 49 -2.56 -21.95 -12.74
C LEU A 49 -1.20 -21.70 -12.08
N LYS A 50 -0.23 -22.61 -12.25
CA LYS A 50 1.13 -22.46 -11.68
C LYS A 50 1.88 -21.29 -12.32
N GLU A 51 1.79 -21.12 -13.65
CA GLU A 51 2.37 -19.95 -14.33
C GLU A 51 1.67 -18.65 -13.93
N ALA A 52 0.34 -18.64 -13.87
CA ALA A 52 -0.44 -17.47 -13.43
C ALA A 52 -0.11 -17.07 -11.99
N LEU A 53 -0.02 -18.04 -11.06
CA LEU A 53 0.41 -17.81 -9.68
C LEU A 53 1.87 -17.35 -9.60
N GLY A 54 2.75 -17.88 -10.46
CA GLY A 54 4.14 -17.44 -10.58
C GLY A 54 4.23 -15.97 -11.00
N GLN A 55 3.53 -15.59 -12.07
CA GLN A 55 3.47 -14.21 -12.55
C GLN A 55 2.84 -13.25 -11.52
N MET A 56 1.77 -13.68 -10.85
CA MET A 56 1.19 -12.92 -9.73
C MET A 56 2.21 -12.70 -8.62
N ARG A 57 2.98 -13.73 -8.24
CA ARG A 57 4.00 -13.62 -7.18
C ARG A 57 5.14 -12.67 -7.54
N GLU A 58 5.57 -12.66 -8.80
CA GLU A 58 6.61 -11.73 -9.28
C GLU A 58 6.11 -10.28 -9.28
N THR A 59 4.82 -10.06 -9.56
CA THR A 59 4.22 -8.72 -9.66
C THR A 59 3.71 -8.20 -8.31
N PHE A 60 3.30 -9.09 -7.41
CA PHE A 60 2.77 -8.72 -6.10
C PHE A 60 3.92 -8.16 -5.25
N ALA A 61 3.85 -6.87 -4.96
CA ALA A 61 4.75 -6.19 -4.02
C ALA A 61 4.07 -6.14 -2.63
N PRO A 62 4.16 -7.20 -1.80
CA PRO A 62 3.46 -7.28 -0.52
C PRO A 62 3.80 -6.13 0.43
N HIS A 63 4.98 -5.54 0.27
CA HIS A 63 5.38 -4.35 1.02
C HIS A 63 4.63 -3.08 0.65
N ALA A 64 4.29 -2.88 -0.63
CA ALA A 64 3.52 -1.73 -1.03
C ALA A 64 2.13 -1.79 -0.37
N VAL A 65 1.49 -2.96 -0.44
CA VAL A 65 0.20 -3.21 0.23
C VAL A 65 0.31 -3.00 1.73
N SER A 66 1.30 -3.63 2.39
CA SER A 66 1.46 -3.51 3.84
C SER A 66 1.76 -2.09 4.29
N ALA A 67 2.59 -1.33 3.56
CA ALA A 67 2.98 0.02 3.93
C ALA A 67 1.90 1.07 3.67
N HIS A 68 1.13 0.92 2.59
CA HIS A 68 0.04 1.85 2.26
C HIS A 68 -1.19 1.64 3.15
N PHE A 69 -1.35 0.45 3.73
CA PHE A 69 -2.50 0.13 4.59
C PHE A 69 -2.59 1.02 5.84
N PRO A 70 -1.64 1.00 6.82
CA PRO A 70 -1.70 1.90 7.97
C PRO A 70 -1.59 3.38 7.56
N ALA A 71 -0.92 3.67 6.44
CA ALA A 71 -0.80 5.03 5.92
C ALA A 71 -2.14 5.63 5.46
N ALA A 72 -3.07 4.81 4.96
CA ALA A 72 -4.43 5.23 4.64
C ALA A 72 -5.35 5.19 5.87
N LEU A 73 -5.15 4.24 6.78
CA LEU A 73 -5.98 4.11 7.98
C LEU A 73 -5.76 5.27 8.97
N ILE A 74 -4.53 5.78 9.14
CA ILE A 74 -4.24 6.88 10.06
C ILE A 74 -5.07 8.14 9.74
N PRO A 75 -5.04 8.71 8.52
CA PRO A 75 -5.91 9.83 8.15
C PRO A 75 -7.40 9.52 8.35
N THR A 76 -7.83 8.29 8.01
CA THR A 76 -9.23 7.86 8.16
C THR A 76 -9.65 7.82 9.63
N ALA A 77 -8.78 7.33 10.53
CA ALA A 77 -9.02 7.30 11.97
C ALA A 77 -9.12 8.72 12.55
N VAL A 78 -8.22 9.63 12.14
CA VAL A 78 -8.26 11.04 12.54
C VAL A 78 -9.54 11.72 12.05
N LEU A 79 -9.95 11.47 10.80
CA LEU A 79 -11.21 11.99 10.25
C LEU A 79 -12.41 11.52 11.07
N PHE A 80 -12.50 10.21 11.35
CA PHE A 80 -13.62 9.65 12.12
C PHE A 80 -13.63 10.18 13.55
N LEU A 81 -12.47 10.39 14.15
CA LEU A 81 -12.34 11.00 15.46
C LEU A 81 -12.87 12.44 15.49
N VAL A 82 -12.47 13.27 14.52
CA VAL A 82 -12.95 14.65 14.42
C VAL A 82 -14.45 14.68 14.18
N LEU A 83 -14.95 13.85 13.26
CA LEU A 83 -16.38 13.73 13.00
C LEU A 83 -17.15 13.28 14.24
N ALA A 84 -16.61 12.34 15.02
CA ALA A 84 -17.21 11.89 16.26
C ALA A 84 -17.36 13.02 17.29
N MET A 85 -16.38 13.92 17.38
CA MET A 85 -16.50 15.08 18.28
C MET A 85 -17.53 16.10 17.80
N VAL A 86 -17.64 16.32 16.49
CA VAL A 86 -18.60 17.28 15.93
C VAL A 86 -20.03 16.74 15.99
N SER A 87 -20.22 15.44 15.74
CA SER A 87 -21.54 14.80 15.72
C SER A 87 -22.00 14.29 17.09
N GLY A 88 -21.08 14.10 18.04
CA GLY A 88 -21.34 13.43 19.32
C GLY A 88 -21.73 11.95 19.17
N SER A 89 -21.51 11.33 18.01
CA SER A 89 -22.00 9.98 17.73
C SER A 89 -21.04 8.90 18.24
N ARG A 90 -21.52 8.03 19.14
CA ARG A 90 -20.75 6.89 19.68
C ARG A 90 -20.27 5.91 18.61
N SER A 91 -20.99 5.78 17.50
CA SER A 91 -20.62 4.87 16.39
C SER A 91 -19.34 5.30 15.70
N LEU A 92 -19.13 6.61 15.47
CA LEU A 92 -17.90 7.12 14.87
C LEU A 92 -16.72 7.01 15.83
N GLU A 93 -16.95 7.18 17.13
CA GLU A 93 -15.91 6.94 18.14
C GLU A 93 -15.43 5.48 18.13
N PHE A 94 -16.38 4.53 18.10
CA PHE A 94 -16.06 3.12 18.02
C PHE A 94 -15.30 2.77 16.73
N ALA A 95 -15.73 3.35 15.60
CA ALA A 95 -15.04 3.16 14.33
C ALA A 95 -13.60 3.71 14.36
N ALA A 96 -13.38 4.90 14.94
CA ALA A 96 -12.03 5.45 15.12
C ALA A 96 -11.15 4.54 16.01
N LEU A 97 -11.71 3.99 17.10
CA LEU A 97 -11.01 3.03 17.97
C LEU A 97 -10.65 1.75 17.20
N ALA A 98 -11.58 1.17 16.45
CA ALA A 98 -11.35 -0.04 15.66
C ALA A 98 -10.25 0.18 14.63
N LEU A 99 -10.26 1.31 13.91
CA LEU A 99 -9.20 1.69 12.99
C LEU A 99 -7.85 1.82 13.71
N GLN A 100 -7.82 2.42 14.90
CA GLN A 100 -6.60 2.54 15.70
C GLN A 100 -6.02 1.17 16.09
N VAL A 101 -6.86 0.17 16.40
CA VAL A 101 -6.39 -1.21 16.68
C VAL A 101 -5.71 -1.78 15.44
N VAL A 102 -6.35 -1.66 14.28
CA VAL A 102 -5.82 -2.18 13.02
C VAL A 102 -4.51 -1.47 12.64
N ILE A 103 -4.37 -0.18 12.89
CA ILE A 103 -3.12 0.58 12.69
C ILE A 103 -2.00 -0.01 13.55
N VAL A 104 -2.22 -0.19 14.86
CA VAL A 104 -1.19 -0.72 15.78
C VAL A 104 -0.74 -2.12 15.37
N VAL A 105 -1.67 -2.99 14.94
CA VAL A 105 -1.37 -4.36 14.51
C VAL A 105 -0.65 -4.41 13.15
N SER A 106 -0.99 -3.51 12.22
CA SER A 106 -0.42 -3.51 10.87
C SER A 106 0.96 -2.84 10.75
N ILE A 107 1.31 -1.93 11.68
CA ILE A 107 2.63 -1.28 11.69
C ILE A 107 3.77 -2.32 11.84
N PRO A 108 3.75 -3.29 12.78
CA PRO A 108 4.77 -4.35 12.86
C PRO A 108 4.94 -5.13 11.55
N VAL A 109 3.84 -5.47 10.88
CA VAL A 109 3.87 -6.17 9.58
C VAL A 109 4.57 -5.30 8.51
N THR A 110 4.27 -4.01 8.52
CA THR A 110 4.92 -3.03 7.63
C THR A 110 6.43 -2.92 7.90
N MET A 111 6.81 -2.88 9.17
CA MET A 111 8.23 -2.81 9.57
C MET A 111 8.99 -4.05 9.14
N LEU A 112 8.42 -5.24 9.34
CA LEU A 112 9.02 -6.52 8.93
C LEU A 112 9.17 -6.59 7.41
N THR A 113 8.10 -6.32 6.65
CA THR A 113 8.16 -6.34 5.18
C THR A 113 9.15 -5.30 4.64
N GLY A 114 9.23 -4.12 5.25
CA GLY A 114 10.21 -3.09 4.90
C GLY A 114 11.66 -3.50 5.18
N PHE A 115 11.90 -4.21 6.29
CA PHE A 115 13.21 -4.75 6.63
C PHE A 115 13.70 -5.78 5.60
N PHE A 116 12.85 -6.72 5.19
CA PHE A 116 13.20 -7.72 4.17
C PHE A 116 13.51 -7.09 2.81
N ILE A 117 12.73 -6.09 2.38
CA ILE A 117 12.99 -5.38 1.13
C ILE A 117 14.27 -4.56 1.19
N TRP A 118 14.53 -3.89 2.31
CA TRP A 118 15.78 -3.18 2.51
C TRP A 118 17.00 -4.12 2.38
N GLN A 119 16.91 -5.32 2.96
CA GLN A 119 17.96 -6.32 2.82
C GLN A 119 18.15 -6.81 1.37
N LYS A 120 17.05 -7.08 0.65
CA LYS A 120 17.09 -7.61 -0.72
C LYS A 120 17.51 -6.58 -1.76
N ASN A 121 16.90 -5.40 -1.75
CA ASN A 121 17.01 -4.44 -2.85
C ASN A 121 18.08 -3.37 -2.62
N TYR A 122 18.53 -3.17 -1.38
CA TYR A 122 19.45 -2.08 -1.02
C TYR A 122 20.77 -2.56 -0.42
N HIS A 123 21.08 -3.86 -0.53
CA HIS A 123 22.32 -4.49 -0.06
C HIS A 123 22.77 -4.05 1.35
N LYS A 124 21.82 -3.85 2.27
CA LYS A 124 22.08 -3.37 3.64
C LYS A 124 22.75 -1.98 3.72
N SER A 125 22.58 -1.14 2.69
CA SER A 125 23.14 0.21 2.67
C SER A 125 22.60 1.06 3.84
N ARG A 126 23.51 1.76 4.53
CA ARG A 126 23.20 2.54 5.74
C ARG A 126 23.08 4.05 5.46
N SER A 127 22.25 4.41 4.48
CA SER A 127 22.01 5.82 4.16
C SER A 127 21.29 6.56 5.30
N VAL A 128 21.49 7.88 5.38
CA VAL A 128 20.82 8.74 6.37
C VAL A 128 19.29 8.66 6.23
N ILE A 129 18.79 8.48 4.99
CA ILE A 129 17.36 8.32 4.71
C ILE A 129 16.82 7.06 5.37
N PHE A 130 17.54 5.93 5.30
CA PHE A 130 17.10 4.68 5.95
C PHE A 130 17.05 4.81 7.47
N LYS A 131 18.05 5.46 8.09
CA LYS A 131 18.05 5.71 9.55
C LYS A 131 16.82 6.52 9.98
N LYS A 132 16.51 7.60 9.24
CA LYS A 132 15.34 8.44 9.50
C LYS A 132 14.02 7.66 9.34
N LYS A 133 13.89 6.81 8.31
CA LYS A 133 12.68 5.97 8.12
C LYS A 133 12.48 4.96 9.24
N ILE A 134 13.55 4.28 9.68
CA ILE A 134 13.46 3.31 10.78
C ILE A 134 13.08 4.02 12.09
N ALA A 135 13.70 5.17 12.39
CA ALA A 135 13.38 5.96 13.56
C ALA A 135 11.90 6.43 13.55
N LEU A 136 11.42 6.93 12.41
CA LEU A 136 10.02 7.34 12.25
C LEU A 136 9.04 6.17 12.38
N ALA A 137 9.38 4.98 11.90
CA ALA A 137 8.52 3.81 12.03
C ALA A 137 8.36 3.38 13.50
N TRP A 138 9.45 3.37 14.27
CA TRP A 138 9.39 3.11 15.71
C TRP A 138 8.62 4.20 16.46
N LEU A 139 8.86 5.47 16.14
CA LEU A 139 8.12 6.59 16.71
C LEU A 139 6.61 6.45 16.46
N LEU A 140 6.22 6.11 15.23
CA LEU A 140 4.82 5.91 14.85
C LEU A 140 4.19 4.76 15.64
N LEU A 141 4.89 3.64 15.79
CA LEU A 141 4.41 2.51 16.58
C LEU A 141 4.18 2.89 18.05
N LEU A 142 5.16 3.56 18.66
CA LEU A 142 5.08 3.98 20.06
C LEU A 142 3.90 4.93 20.30
N ILE A 143 3.73 5.92 19.42
CA ILE A 143 2.66 6.90 19.52
C ILE A 143 1.29 6.24 19.28
N ALA A 144 1.15 5.41 18.25
CA ALA A 144 -0.10 4.70 17.98
C ALA A 144 -0.50 3.79 19.14
N SER A 145 0.48 3.13 19.76
CA SER A 145 0.28 2.25 20.92
C SER A 145 -0.07 3.04 22.18
N ALA A 146 0.55 4.20 22.41
CA ALA A 146 0.22 5.09 23.51
C ALA A 146 -1.20 5.68 23.37
N ILE A 147 -1.59 6.13 22.16
CA ILE A 147 -2.94 6.61 21.85
C ILE A 147 -3.98 5.50 22.11
N MET A 148 -3.70 4.28 21.64
CA MET A 148 -4.56 3.11 21.87
C MET A 148 -4.70 2.83 23.38
N MET A 149 -3.59 2.68 24.08
CA MET A 149 -3.57 2.37 25.51
C MET A 149 -4.32 3.43 26.31
N TRP A 150 -4.06 4.71 26.03
CA TRP A 150 -4.76 5.81 26.70
C TRP A 150 -6.27 5.73 26.47
N ARG A 151 -6.70 5.44 25.24
CA ARG A 151 -8.12 5.33 24.91
C ARG A 151 -8.79 4.13 25.59
N LEU A 152 -8.07 3.02 25.78
CA LEU A 152 -8.58 1.85 26.49
C LEU A 152 -8.71 2.09 28.00
N LEU A 153 -7.80 2.90 28.58
CA LEU A 153 -7.83 3.24 30.01
C LEU A 153 -8.85 4.34 30.35
N ALA A 154 -9.12 5.24 29.41
CA ALA A 154 -10.07 6.35 29.57
C ALA A 154 -11.12 6.32 28.43
N PRO A 155 -12.15 5.47 28.51
CA PRO A 155 -13.18 5.39 27.47
C PRO A 155 -13.99 6.70 27.33
N ASP A 156 -14.19 7.41 28.44
CA ASP A 156 -14.91 8.69 28.52
C ASP A 156 -14.02 9.92 28.24
N LEU A 157 -12.84 9.72 27.64
CA LEU A 157 -11.88 10.82 27.40
C LEU A 157 -12.46 11.92 26.49
N LEU A 158 -13.30 11.56 25.53
CA LEU A 158 -13.94 12.51 24.62
C LEU A 158 -15.20 13.15 25.20
N SER A 159 -15.95 12.42 26.04
CA SER A 159 -17.21 12.91 26.62
C SER A 159 -16.98 13.92 27.75
N ASN A 160 -15.88 13.80 28.49
CA ASN A 160 -15.61 14.68 29.63
C ASN A 160 -15.23 16.11 29.22
N GLY A 161 -14.69 16.31 28.01
CA GLY A 161 -14.21 17.61 27.53
C GLY A 161 -13.06 18.17 28.38
N GLY A 162 -12.00 18.66 27.74
CA GLY A 162 -10.92 19.34 28.46
C GLY A 162 -9.52 19.05 27.94
N ALA A 163 -8.50 19.39 28.73
CA ALA A 163 -7.09 19.32 28.33
C ALA A 163 -6.67 17.90 27.86
N GLY A 164 -7.22 16.84 28.47
CA GLY A 164 -6.96 15.46 28.06
C GLY A 164 -7.45 15.14 26.65
N SER A 165 -8.67 15.59 26.29
CA SER A 165 -9.22 15.42 24.94
C SER A 165 -8.43 16.19 23.88
N ALA A 166 -8.01 17.43 24.20
CA ALA A 166 -7.19 18.25 23.31
C ALA A 166 -5.79 17.63 23.09
N PHE A 167 -5.18 17.11 24.14
CA PHE A 167 -3.89 16.41 24.04
C PHE A 167 -4.00 15.12 23.20
N TYR A 168 -5.07 14.35 23.39
CA TYR A 168 -5.35 13.16 22.60
C TYR A 168 -5.50 13.48 21.10
N LEU A 169 -6.21 14.55 20.76
CA LEU A 169 -6.30 15.03 19.38
C LEU A 169 -4.93 15.45 18.83
N LEU A 170 -4.16 16.23 19.59
CA LEU A 170 -2.84 16.67 19.17
C LEU A 170 -1.91 15.50 18.86
N LEU A 171 -1.93 14.45 19.69
CA LEU A 171 -1.17 13.22 19.43
C LEU A 171 -1.62 12.52 18.14
N ASN A 172 -2.92 12.47 17.85
CA ASN A 172 -3.47 11.90 16.63
C ASN A 172 -3.06 12.71 15.38
N PHE A 173 -3.08 14.04 15.45
CA PHE A 173 -2.56 14.90 14.38
C PHE A 173 -1.05 14.78 14.21
N PHE A 174 -0.31 14.61 15.30
CA PHE A 174 1.12 14.36 15.23
C PHE A 174 1.44 13.00 14.58
N MET A 175 0.66 11.96 14.90
CA MET A 175 0.74 10.65 14.24
C MET A 175 0.49 10.79 12.72
N LEU A 176 -0.46 11.63 12.30
CA LEU A 176 -0.70 11.96 10.89
C LEU A 176 0.53 12.62 10.24
N ALA A 177 1.15 13.60 10.91
CA ALA A 177 2.36 14.23 10.40
C ALA A 177 3.52 13.22 10.25
N CYS A 178 3.70 12.32 11.22
CA CYS A 178 4.71 11.26 11.15
C CYS A 178 4.52 10.35 9.94
N VAL A 179 3.29 9.93 9.63
CA VAL A 179 3.04 9.04 8.49
C VAL A 179 3.23 9.74 7.15
N THR A 180 2.87 11.03 7.04
CA THR A 180 3.16 11.85 5.86
C THR A 180 4.66 11.97 5.62
N LEU A 181 5.45 12.23 6.67
CA LEU A 181 6.91 12.26 6.56
C LEU A 181 7.49 10.91 6.14
N LEU A 182 6.96 9.81 6.68
CA LEU A 182 7.38 8.46 6.29
C LEU A 182 7.13 8.21 4.79
N GLY A 183 5.98 8.65 4.28
CA GLY A 183 5.63 8.64 2.85
C GLY A 183 6.58 9.47 2.01
N HIS A 184 6.91 10.69 2.44
CA HIS A 184 7.87 11.57 1.77
C HIS A 184 9.25 10.92 1.62
N TYR A 185 9.82 10.36 2.70
CA TYR A 185 11.08 9.62 2.63
C TYR A 185 10.98 8.34 1.78
N GLY A 186 9.80 7.72 1.71
CA GLY A 186 9.51 6.63 0.77
C GLY A 186 9.64 7.08 -0.69
N GLY A 187 8.99 8.18 -1.07
CA GLY A 187 9.06 8.73 -2.42
C GLY A 187 10.45 9.19 -2.83
N MET A 188 11.25 9.70 -1.89
CA MET A 188 12.65 10.06 -2.16
C MET A 188 13.51 8.88 -2.59
N LEU A 189 13.33 7.69 -1.97
CA LEU A 189 14.09 6.49 -2.35
C LEU A 189 13.78 6.05 -3.78
N VAL A 190 12.50 6.03 -4.15
CA VAL A 190 12.06 5.67 -5.50
C VAL A 190 12.57 6.67 -6.54
N SER A 191 12.56 7.96 -6.20
CA SER A 191 13.05 9.01 -7.10
C SER A 191 14.57 8.99 -7.26
N ALA A 192 15.30 8.61 -6.21
CA ALA A 192 16.75 8.43 -6.27
C ALA A 192 17.14 7.24 -7.16
N GLN A 193 16.41 6.12 -7.10
CA GLN A 193 16.64 4.98 -8.00
C GLN A 193 16.38 5.31 -9.47
N ARG A 194 15.31 6.05 -9.78
CA ARG A 194 15.03 6.45 -11.17
C ARG A 194 16.14 7.30 -11.82
N LYS A 195 16.91 8.05 -11.02
CA LYS A 195 18.04 8.84 -11.51
C LYS A 195 19.32 8.04 -11.71
N THR A 196 19.44 6.84 -11.13
CA THR A 196 20.60 5.97 -11.34
C THR A 196 20.41 5.05 -12.55
N ASP A 197 19.16 4.80 -12.94
CA ASP A 197 18.80 3.82 -13.97
C ASP A 197 18.56 4.45 -15.37
N GLY A 198 18.60 5.79 -15.48
CA GLY A 198 18.42 6.54 -16.73
C GLY A 198 19.60 7.46 -17.00
#